data_AF-A0A978S1I5-F1
#
_entry.id   AF-A0A978S1I5-F1
#
_cell.length_a   1.000
_cell.length_b   1.000
_cell.length_c   1.000
_cell.angle_alpha   90.00
_cell.angle_beta   90.00
_cell.angle_gamma   90.00
#
_symmetry.space_group_name_H-M   'P 1'
#
loop_
_entity.id
_entity.type
_entity.pdbx_description
1 polymer ?
#
loop_
_entity_poly.entity_id
_entity_poly.type
_entity_poly.pdbx_seq_one_letter_code
_entity_poly.pdbx_strand_id
1 'polypeptide(L)'
;MKRALVVGINCYLKLGRLRTPANDANAVAQRLREIGFDEIRGLPSPATSEAGLWVDPNPDRQVSSRELENAIEWLFAIGEDKSNIPETAFLFFA
;
A
#
# COMPACT_ATOMS: atom_id res chain seq x y z
N MET A 1 -15.78 -7.46 5.15
CA MET A 1 -15.00 -6.37 4.52
C MET A 1 -13.66 -6.93 4.08
N LYS A 2 -13.19 -6.61 2.87
CA LYS A 2 -11.85 -6.98 2.39
C LYS A 2 -10.91 -5.77 2.43
N ARG A 3 -9.73 -5.92 3.03
CA ARG A 3 -8.69 -4.88 3.15
C ARG A 3 -7.45 -5.27 2.37
N ALA A 4 -6.79 -4.31 1.75
CA ALA A 4 -5.51 -4.51 1.11
C ALA A 4 -4.51 -3.40 1.43
N LEU A 5 -3.25 -3.79 1.56
CA LEU A 5 -2.09 -2.92 1.57
C LEU A 5 -1.23 -3.27 0.36
N VAL A 6 -0.97 -2.30 -0.50
CA VAL A 6 -0.01 -2.43 -1.60
C VAL A 6 1.21 -1.56 -1.32
N VAL A 7 2.40 -2.12 -1.46
CA VAL A 7 3.66 -1.41 -1.20
C VAL A 7 4.52 -1.51 -2.45
N GLY A 8 4.96 -0.37 -2.96
CA GLY A 8 5.80 -0.28 -4.16
C GLY A 8 6.91 0.74 -3.96
N ILE A 9 8.08 0.31 -3.50
CA ILE A 9 9.18 1.19 -3.13
C ILE A 9 10.19 1.27 -4.28
N ASN A 10 10.21 2.42 -4.94
CA ASN A 10 11.16 2.67 -6.03
C ASN A 10 12.58 3.02 -5.53
N CYS A 11 12.77 3.33 -4.25
CA CYS A 11 14.04 3.85 -3.75
C CYS A 11 14.40 3.33 -2.36
N TYR A 12 15.60 2.76 -2.27
CA TYR A 12 16.20 2.31 -1.01
C TYR A 12 17.54 3.00 -0.81
N LEU A 13 17.90 3.31 0.44
CA LEU A 13 19.13 4.05 0.77
C LEU A 13 20.43 3.44 0.21
N LYS A 14 20.46 2.12 0.05
CA LYS A 14 21.65 1.35 -0.35
C LYS A 14 21.51 0.60 -1.67
N LEU A 15 20.38 0.77 -2.37
CA LEU A 15 20.15 0.15 -3.69
C LEU A 15 19.94 1.26 -4.73
N GLY A 16 20.26 0.96 -5.99
CA GLY A 16 19.88 1.84 -7.09
C GLY A 16 18.36 1.99 -7.18
N ARG A 17 17.91 3.11 -7.77
CA ARG A 17 16.49 3.36 -8.00
C ARG A 17 15.87 2.25 -8.87
N LEU A 18 14.81 1.64 -8.36
CA LEU A 18 13.96 0.70 -9.09
C LEU A 18 12.93 1.48 -9.90
N ARG A 19 12.47 0.89 -11.01
CA ARG A 19 11.62 1.58 -11.99
C ARG A 19 10.15 1.15 -11.98
N THR A 20 9.86 -0.05 -11.49
CA THR A 20 8.54 -0.68 -11.62
C THR A 20 7.75 -0.88 -10.34
N PRO A 21 8.34 -0.99 -9.12
CA PRO A 21 7.57 -1.33 -7.91
C PRO A 21 6.29 -0.53 -7.67
N ALA A 22 6.36 0.80 -7.78
CA ALA A 22 5.17 1.64 -7.61
C ALA A 22 4.10 1.37 -8.69
N ASN A 23 4.52 1.09 -9.93
CA ASN A 23 3.59 0.77 -11.01
C ASN A 23 2.95 -0.61 -10.80
N ASP A 24 3.74 -1.59 -10.37
CA ASP A 24 3.27 -2.94 -10.06
C ASP A 24 2.23 -2.89 -8.92
N ALA A 25 2.53 -2.14 -7.86
CA ALA A 25 1.63 -1.95 -6.72
C ALA A 25 0.31 -1.25 -7.12
N ASN A 26 0.36 -0.22 -7.96
CA ASN A 26 -0.84 0.45 -8.46
C ASN A 26 -1.68 -0.45 -9.37
N ALA A 27 -1.04 -1.24 -10.25
CA ALA A 27 -1.74 -2.20 -11.10
C ALA A 27 -2.44 -3.29 -10.27
N VAL A 28 -1.77 -3.81 -9.23
CA VAL A 28 -2.35 -4.76 -8.28
C VAL A 28 -3.53 -4.11 -7.53
N ALA A 29 -3.38 -2.89 -7.02
CA ALA A 29 -4.45 -2.18 -6.33
C ALA A 29 -5.70 -1.99 -7.21
N GLN A 30 -5.50 -1.64 -8.49
CA GLN A 30 -6.59 -1.55 -9.44
C GLN A 30 -7.32 -2.89 -9.60
N ARG A 31 -6.60 -4.00 -9.75
CA ARG A 31 -7.20 -5.35 -9.83
C ARG A 31 -7.93 -5.73 -8.54
N LEU A 32 -7.37 -5.43 -7.38
CA LEU A 32 -8.00 -5.69 -6.09
C LEU A 32 -9.33 -4.92 -5.96
N ARG A 33 -9.35 -3.66 -6.41
CA ARG A 33 -10.59 -2.86 -6.46
C ARG A 33 -11.64 -3.52 -7.34
N GLU A 34 -11.26 -3.99 -8.53
CA GLU A 34 -12.16 -4.67 -9.48
C GLU A 34 -12.79 -5.96 -8.91
N ILE A 35 -12.09 -6.67 -8.01
CA ILE A 35 -12.58 -7.93 -7.39
C ILE A 35 -13.20 -7.73 -6.00
N GLY A 36 -13.52 -6.48 -5.64
CA GLY A 36 -14.28 -6.15 -4.43
C GLY A 36 -13.45 -5.95 -3.16
N PHE A 37 -12.22 -5.47 -3.27
CA PHE A 37 -11.53 -4.85 -2.14
C PHE A 37 -11.96 -3.39 -2.01
N ASP A 38 -12.66 -3.07 -0.92
CA ASP A 38 -13.26 -1.76 -0.70
C ASP A 38 -12.29 -0.81 0.02
N GLU A 39 -11.39 -1.35 0.83
CA GLU A 39 -10.41 -0.61 1.60
C GLU A 39 -8.99 -0.98 1.17
N ILE A 40 -8.40 -0.12 0.34
CA ILE A 40 -7.05 -0.32 -0.18
C ILE A 40 -6.20 0.88 0.23
N ARG A 41 -5.07 0.64 0.90
CA ARG A 41 -4.03 1.63 1.15
C ARG A 41 -2.79 1.30 0.35
N GLY A 42 -2.06 2.34 -0.06
CA GLY A 42 -0.76 2.19 -0.71
C GLY A 42 0.36 2.87 0.05
N LEU A 43 1.56 2.32 -0.08
CA LEU A 43 2.80 2.93 0.41
C LEU A 43 3.90 2.95 -0.67
N PRO A 44 4.63 4.07 -0.81
CA PRO A 44 4.35 5.37 -0.18
C PRO A 44 3.03 5.97 -0.67
N SER A 45 2.26 6.61 0.22
CA SER A 45 1.00 7.26 -0.17
C SER A 45 1.28 8.52 -1.01
N PRO A 46 0.54 8.76 -2.11
CA PRO A 46 0.64 10.00 -2.87
C PRO A 46 0.24 11.22 -2.01
N ALA A 47 0.88 12.35 -2.27
CA ALA A 47 0.64 13.61 -1.54
C ALA A 47 -0.75 14.21 -1.81
N THR A 48 -1.34 13.91 -2.98
CA THR A 48 -2.70 14.31 -3.35
C THR A 48 -3.45 13.10 -3.91
N SER A 49 -4.72 12.96 -3.54
CA SER A 49 -5.61 11.89 -4.00
C SER A 49 -6.04 12.04 -5.46
N GLU A 50 -5.62 13.12 -6.14
CA GLU A 50 -6.13 13.51 -7.47
C GLU A 50 -5.64 12.62 -8.63
N ALA A 51 -4.66 11.74 -8.43
CA ALA A 51 -4.11 10.92 -9.51
C ALA A 51 -4.77 9.55 -9.70
N GLY A 52 -5.71 9.14 -8.84
CA GLY A 52 -6.27 7.78 -8.87
C GLY A 52 -5.25 6.68 -8.56
N LEU A 53 -4.11 7.05 -7.97
CA LEU A 53 -3.03 6.15 -7.56
C LEU A 53 -3.14 5.85 -6.06
N TRP A 54 -2.74 4.64 -5.68
CA TRP A 54 -2.56 4.23 -4.29
C TRP A 54 -1.12 4.42 -3.82
N VAL A 55 -0.15 4.26 -4.74
CA VAL A 55 1.28 4.38 -4.45
C VAL A 55 1.89 5.52 -5.25
N ASP A 56 2.65 6.39 -4.58
CA ASP A 56 3.41 7.48 -5.18
C ASP A 56 4.56 6.93 -6.02
N PRO A 57 4.59 7.17 -7.35
CA PRO A 57 5.68 6.71 -8.21
C PRO A 57 6.95 7.54 -8.05
N ASN A 58 6.94 8.64 -7.30
CA ASN A 58 8.09 9.50 -7.09
C ASN A 58 9.32 8.68 -6.61
N PRO A 59 10.40 8.61 -7.39
CA PRO A 59 11.56 7.79 -7.08
C PRO A 59 12.40 8.34 -5.93
N ASP A 60 12.05 9.49 -5.36
CA ASP A 60 12.70 10.03 -4.16
C ASP A 60 11.85 9.83 -2.89
N ARG A 61 10.65 9.26 -3.04
CA ARG A 61 9.78 8.98 -1.91
C ARG A 61 10.24 7.73 -1.18
N GLN A 62 10.79 7.93 0.01
CA GLN A 62 11.18 6.85 0.91
C GLN A 62 10.00 6.44 1.81
N VAL A 63 10.05 5.18 2.25
CA VAL A 63 9.13 4.63 3.25
C VAL A 63 9.96 4.24 4.47
N SER A 64 9.62 4.78 5.63
CA SER A 64 10.23 4.39 6.89
C SER A 64 9.67 3.06 7.41
N SER A 65 10.44 2.35 8.24
CA SER A 65 9.95 1.12 8.90
C SER A 65 8.67 1.39 9.70
N ARG A 66 8.59 2.53 10.39
CA ARG A 66 7.43 2.94 11.17
C ARG A 66 6.19 3.16 10.30
N GLU A 67 6.33 3.75 9.11
CA GLU A 67 5.19 3.90 8.19
C GLU A 67 4.67 2.54 7.72
N LEU A 68 5.58 1.60 7.42
CA LEU A 68 5.22 0.25 7.03
C LEU A 68 4.55 -0.52 8.18
N GLU A 69 5.11 -0.44 9.39
CA GLU A 69 4.54 -1.05 10.61
C GLU A 69 3.10 -0.55 10.86
N ASN A 70 2.90 0.76 10.89
CA ASN A 70 1.56 1.35 11.08
C ASN A 70 0.56 0.89 10.00
N ALA A 71 1.01 0.71 8.75
CA ALA A 71 0.16 0.25 7.67
C ALA A 71 -0.20 -1.24 7.81
N ILE A 72 0.72 -2.06 8.31
CA ILE A 72 0.46 -3.47 8.63
C ILE A 72 -0.51 -3.58 9.82
N GLU A 73 -0.35 -2.76 10.85
CA GLU A 73 -1.29 -2.71 11.98
C GLU A 73 -2.71 -2.38 11.52
N TRP A 74 -2.85 -1.37 10.65
CA TRP A 74 -4.14 -1.06 10.03
C TRP A 74 -4.71 -2.20 9.19
N LEU A 75 -3.86 -2.87 8.38
CA LEU A 75 -4.29 -3.97 7.51
C LEU A 75 -4.97 -5.06 8.31
N PHE A 76 -4.48 -5.36 9.52
CA PHE A 76 -5.00 -6.40 10.40
C PHE A 76 -5.92 -5.88 11.51
N ALA A 77 -6.23 -4.57 11.54
CA ALA A 77 -7.04 -3.93 12.59
C ALA A 77 -6.48 -4.19 14.01
N ILE A 78 -5.14 -4.17 14.18
CA ILE A 78 -4.50 -4.45 15.46
C ILE A 78 -4.86 -3.35 16.47
N GLY A 79 -5.43 -3.75 17.61
CA GLY A 79 -5.84 -2.82 18.66
C GLY A 79 -7.17 -2.10 18.40
N GLU A 80 -7.89 -2.44 17.32
CA GLU A 80 -9.23 -1.95 17.04
C GLU A 80 -10.33 -2.90 17.56
N ASP A 81 -11.58 -2.45 17.50
CA ASP A 81 -12.75 -3.28 17.81
C ASP A 81 -12.86 -4.49 16.86
N LYS A 82 -13.35 -5.62 17.38
CA LYS A 82 -13.50 -6.86 16.59
C LYS A 82 -14.34 -6.70 15.33
N SER A 83 -15.25 -5.74 15.30
CA SER A 83 -16.06 -5.41 14.12
C SER A 83 -15.25 -4.86 12.95
N ASN A 84 -14.03 -4.37 13.20
CA ASN A 84 -13.15 -3.79 12.18
C ASN A 84 -12.14 -4.79 11.60
N ILE A 85 -12.07 -6.01 12.16
CA ILE A 85 -11.18 -7.05 11.65
C ILE A 85 -11.66 -7.45 10.25
N PRO A 86 -10.82 -7.34 9.20
CA PRO A 86 -11.24 -7.71 7.87
C PRO A 86 -11.41 -9.22 7.75
N GLU A 87 -12.39 -9.63 6.96
CA GLU A 87 -12.60 -11.04 6.59
C GLU A 87 -11.47 -11.55 5.70
N THR A 88 -10.89 -10.65 4.91
CA THR A 88 -9.72 -10.93 4.07
C THR A 88 -8.78 -9.73 4.12
N ALA A 89 -7.54 -9.99 4.52
CA ALA A 89 -6.45 -9.04 4.44
C ALA A 89 -5.46 -9.48 3.36
N PHE A 90 -5.05 -8.57 2.48
CA PHE A 90 -4.09 -8.83 1.42
C PHE A 90 -2.91 -7.85 1.50
N LEU A 91 -1.69 -8.37 1.45
CA LEU A 91 -0.46 -7.57 1.39
C LEU A 91 0.30 -7.90 0.10
N PHE A 92 0.58 -6.86 -0.69
CA PHE A 92 1.53 -6.93 -1.80
C PHE A 92 2.72 -6.02 -1.52
N PHE A 93 3.92 -6.48 -1.82
CA PHE A 93 5.16 -5.75 -1.62
C PHE A 93 6.10 -5.93 -2.81
N ALA A 94 6.55 -4.81 -3.37
CA ALA A 94 7.53 -4.72 -4.46
C ALA A 94 8.56 -3.61 -4.20
#